data_AF-A0A927WWY6-F1
#
_entry.id   AF-A0A927WWY6-F1
#
_cell.length_a   1.000
_cell.length_b   1.000
_cell.length_c   1.000
_cell.angle_alpha   90.00
_cell.angle_beta   90.00
_cell.angle_gamma   90.00
#
_symmetry.space_group_name_H-M   'P 1'
#
loop_
_entity.id
_entity.type
_entity.pdbx_description
1 polymer ?
#
loop_
_entity_poly.entity_id
_entity_poly.type
_entity_poly.pdbx_seq_one_letter_code
_entity_poly.pdbx_strand_id
1 'polypeptide(L)' 'MFYYLKQSLKVINVKRILNLSQEYVEIQLPKTILKINGKEMYISYIEGKEIIIKGKIDKIIIEDFNL' A
#
# COMPACT_ATOMS: atom_id res chain seq x y z
N MET A 1 -4.92 -19.73 20.72
CA MET A 1 -5.55 -18.39 20.65
C MET A 1 -4.73 -17.55 19.69
N PHE A 2 -5.34 -16.88 18.71
CA PHE A 2 -4.64 -16.00 17.76
C PHE A 2 -5.26 -14.61 17.77
N TYR A 3 -4.46 -13.58 17.51
CA TYR A 3 -4.89 -12.18 17.50
C TYR A 3 -4.71 -11.57 16.11
N TYR A 4 -5.61 -10.66 15.77
CA TYR A 4 -5.67 -9.93 14.51
C TYR A 4 -5.18 -8.50 14.73
N LEU A 5 -4.01 -8.14 14.19
CA LEU A 5 -3.44 -6.79 14.33
C LEU A 5 -3.48 -6.05 13.00
N LYS A 6 -4.12 -4.87 13.01
CA LYS A 6 -3.98 -3.91 11.91
C LYS A 6 -2.59 -3.29 11.97
N GLN A 7 -1.91 -3.27 10.83
CA GLN A 7 -0.62 -2.60 10.67
C GLN A 7 -0.83 -1.23 10.00
N SER A 8 0.16 -0.36 10.17
CA SER A 8 0.26 0.91 9.45
C SER A 8 1.54 0.91 8.62
N LEU A 9 1.43 1.16 7.32
CA LEU A 9 2.54 1.24 6.39
C LEU A 9 2.62 2.67 5.84
N LYS A 10 3.72 3.36 6.15
CA LYS A 10 4.04 4.65 5.54
C LYS A 10 4.76 4.39 4.21
N VAL A 11 4.24 4.95 3.12
CA VAL A 11 4.87 4.91 1.80
C VAL A 11 5.22 6.32 1.38
N ILE A 12 6.46 6.53 0.96
CA ILE A 12 7.00 7.82 0.51
C ILE A 12 7.31 7.79 -0.99
N ASN A 13 7.51 8.96 -1.58
CA ASN A 13 7.78 9.12 -3.02
C ASN A 13 6.69 8.51 -3.92
N VAL A 14 5.45 8.53 -3.46
CA VAL A 14 4.30 8.08 -4.25
C VAL A 14 4.13 9.01 -5.46
N LYS A 15 4.08 8.42 -6.66
CA LYS A 15 3.71 9.13 -7.88
C LYS A 15 2.20 9.15 -8.07
N ARG A 16 1.56 7.99 -7.95
CA ARG A 16 0.10 7.84 -8.02
C ARG A 16 -0.35 6.54 -7.38
N ILE A 17 -1.57 6.53 -6.85
CA ILE A 17 -2.27 5.29 -6.46
C ILE A 17 -2.90 4.73 -7.73
N LEU A 18 -2.57 3.49 -8.08
CA LEU A 18 -3.09 2.80 -9.26
C LEU A 18 -4.41 2.09 -8.95
N ASN A 19 -4.50 1.48 -7.77
CA ASN A 19 -5.67 0.74 -7.32
C ASN A 19 -5.81 0.80 -5.80
N LEU A 20 -7.04 0.87 -5.31
CA LEU A 20 -7.38 0.85 -3.88
C LEU A 20 -8.68 0.08 -3.67
N SER A 21 -8.60 -1.00 -2.91
CA SER A 21 -9.73 -1.79 -2.45
C SER A 21 -9.50 -2.21 -0.99
N GLN A 22 -10.50 -2.84 -0.37
CA GLN A 22 -10.33 -3.39 0.97
C GLN A 22 -9.40 -4.61 1.02
N GLU A 23 -9.07 -5.23 -0.10
CA GLU A 23 -8.22 -6.44 -0.15
C GLU A 23 -6.82 -6.15 -0.71
N TYR A 24 -6.64 -4.98 -1.32
CA TYR A 24 -5.47 -4.70 -2.12
C TYR A 24 -5.23 -3.20 -2.33
N VAL A 25 -3.97 -2.79 -2.31
CA VAL A 25 -3.54 -1.44 -2.72
C VAL A 25 -2.38 -1.53 -3.71
N GLU A 26 -2.44 -0.77 -4.79
CA GLU A 26 -1.40 -0.65 -5.80
C GLU A 26 -0.93 0.80 -5.91
N ILE A 27 0.38 1.01 -5.84
CA ILE A 27 0.98 2.33 -5.86
C ILE A 27 2.11 2.36 -6.86
N GLN A 28 2.11 3.35 -7.73
CA GLN A 28 3.28 3.64 -8.54
C GLN A 28 4.28 4.51 -7.77
N LEU A 29 5.51 4.01 -7.68
CA LEU A 29 6.71 4.73 -7.27
C LEU A 29 7.50 5.15 -8.52
N PRO A 30 8.61 5.92 -8.41
CA PRO A 30 9.26 6.49 -9.59
C PRO A 30 9.73 5.48 -10.65
N LYS A 31 10.15 4.28 -10.23
CA LYS A 31 10.68 3.20 -11.08
C LYS A 31 10.06 1.83 -10.80
N THR A 32 9.12 1.74 -9.88
CA THR A 32 8.56 0.47 -9.41
C THR A 32 7.08 0.60 -9.13
N ILE A 33 6.38 -0.53 -9.06
CA ILE A 33 5.04 -0.64 -8.51
C ILE A 33 5.12 -1.36 -7.16
N LEU A 34 4.51 -0.76 -6.14
CA LEU A 34 4.30 -1.37 -4.84
C LEU A 34 2.88 -1.94 -4.79
N LYS A 35 2.78 -3.26 -4.60
CA LYS A 35 1.54 -4.02 -4.48
C LYS A 35 1.40 -4.53 -3.04
N ILE A 36 0.30 -4.19 -2.38
CA ILE A 36 0.06 -4.54 -0.98
C ILE A 36 -1.25 -5.33 -0.92
N ASN A 37 -1.14 -6.64 -0.69
CA ASN A 37 -2.29 -7.52 -0.50
C ASN A 37 -2.62 -7.62 0.99
N GLY A 38 -3.91 -7.65 1.31
CA GLY A 38 -4.34 -7.69 2.69
C GLY A 38 -5.86 -7.77 2.86
N LYS A 39 -6.34 -7.33 4.03
CA LYS A 39 -7.75 -7.19 4.36
C LYS A 39 -8.01 -5.91 5.10
N GLU A 40 -9.20 -5.35 4.91
CA GLU A 40 -9.62 -4.07 5.47
C GLU A 40 -8.58 -2.96 5.20
N MET A 41 -8.04 -2.97 3.99
CA MET A 41 -7.05 -2.01 3.52
C MET A 41 -7.71 -0.66 3.24
N TYR A 42 -7.13 0.42 3.76
CA TYR A 42 -7.56 1.79 3.48
C TYR A 42 -6.39 2.77 3.64
N ILE A 43 -6.50 3.92 3.00
CA ILE A 43 -5.54 5.01 3.16
C ILE A 43 -6.04 5.89 4.30
N SER A 44 -5.25 6.01 5.36
CA SER A 44 -5.59 6.85 6.53
C SER A 44 -5.03 8.27 6.43
N TYR A 45 -4.08 8.51 5.53
CA TYR A 45 -3.40 9.80 5.39
C TYR A 45 -2.81 9.98 3.99
N ILE A 46 -2.88 11.19 3.44
CA ILE A 46 -2.23 11.62 2.20
C ILE A 46 -1.69 13.04 2.39
N GLU A 47 -0.39 13.24 2.19
CA GLU A 47 0.23 14.57 2.15
C GLU A 47 1.37 14.57 1.12
N GLY A 48 1.25 15.42 0.10
CA GLY A 48 2.24 15.49 -0.97
C GLY A 48 2.48 14.14 -1.64
N LYS A 49 3.70 13.60 -1.50
CA LYS A 49 4.11 12.29 -2.03
C LYS A 49 4.17 11.19 -0.96
N GLU A 50 3.57 11.42 0.19
CA GLU A 50 3.52 10.47 1.30
C GLU A 50 2.09 10.01 1.57
N ILE A 51 1.92 8.72 1.82
CA ILE A 51 0.65 8.13 2.23
C ILE A 51 0.85 7.17 3.40
N ILE A 52 -0.17 7.03 4.24
CA ILE A 52 -0.23 5.98 5.26
C ILE A 52 -1.36 5.03 4.91
N ILE A 53 -1.01 3.76 4.75
CA ILE A 53 -1.95 2.67 4.49
C ILE A 53 -2.13 1.89 5.78
N LYS A 54 -3.38 1.59 6.11
CA LYS A 54 -3.73 0.75 7.25
C LYS A 54 -4.56 -0.43 6.79
N GLY A 55 -4.41 -1.53 7.49
CA GLY A 55 -5.12 -2.77 7.23
C GLY A 55 -4.37 -3.95 7.80
N LYS A 56 -4.88 -5.15 7.57
CA LYS A 56 -4.10 -6.36 7.80
C LYS A 56 -3.32 -6.65 6.53
N ILE A 57 -2.01 -6.43 6.58
CA ILE A 57 -1.13 -6.66 5.44
C ILE A 57 -0.69 -8.12 5.47
N ASP A 58 -1.04 -8.84 4.41
CA ASP A 58 -0.65 -10.24 4.25
C ASP A 58 0.65 -10.35 3.43
N LYS A 59 0.81 -9.52 2.38
CA LYS A 59 1.99 -9.54 1.52
C LYS A 59 2.26 -8.17 0.89
N ILE A 60 3.54 -7.83 0.77
CA ILE A 60 4.02 -6.67 0.01
C ILE A 60 4.89 -7.20 -1.14
N ILE A 61 4.66 -6.72 -2.36
CA ILE A 61 5.41 -7.07 -3.56
C ILE A 61 5.89 -5.77 -4.21
N ILE A 62 7.14 -5.78 -4.67
CA ILE A 62 7.73 -4.69 -5.45
C ILE A 62 8.08 -5.25 -6.81
N GLU A 63 7.58 -4.61 -7.86
CA GLU A 63 7.86 -4.97 -9.25
C GLU A 63 8.51 -3.78 -9.96
N ASP A 64 9.45 -4.06 -10.86
CA ASP A 64 10.02 -3.01 -11.71
C ASP A 64 8.96 -2.45 -12.65
N PHE A 65 8.92 -1.12 -12.74
CA PHE A 65 8.06 -0.42 -13.68
C PHE A 65 8.83 -0.21 -14.98
N ASN A 66 8.93 -1.28 -15.76
CA ASN A 66 9.48 -1.21 -17.11
C ASN A 66 8.40 -0.67 -18.04
N LEU A 67 8.56 0.60 -18.44
CA LEU A 67 7.87 1.21 -19.58
C LEU A 67 8.65 0.93 -20.86
#